data_AF-A0A1Q9E3M9-F1
#
_entry.id   AF-A0A1Q9E3M9-F1
#
_cell.length_a   1.000
_cell.length_b   1.000
_cell.length_c   1.000
_cell.angle_alpha   90.00
_cell.angle_beta   90.00
_cell.angle_gamma   90.00
#
_symmetry.space_group_name_H-M   'P 1'
#
loop_
_entity.id
_entity.type
_entity.pdbx_description
1 polymer ?
#
loop_
_entity_poly.entity_id
_entity_poly.type
_entity_poly.pdbx_seq_one_letter_code
_entity_poly.pdbx_strand_id
1 'polypeptide(L)'
;MSSAQAEELVVKCPALARYGIDDKLKPMIQELEAWGLKKPQIANALSRYPPILRCSLEKNLKPTVRWLQDLGMTKADVSKVIVRLGLSKVEVVKVCARAPALLGYSIDENMKRTVHWFRELGLTETEVSKVIVRCPQVMGCSIEENLKPKVQWFRRDVGLARKHVATSIVRCPSVLGFSIENRLQPTRQWLQDLGLSKAEVAKVVSRLPAVLGLNIEKNLKLKVQWLRHLGLVEAEVANVMLGSPQLFAMSLQRNLKPKLRWLSELFSAERVRFLLVRYPYIFSRSHERWARRIQVLRRSGELSSFGPAMMLTDAKFAMRFENQRAVLLSKRPRGQVDAISVVSGGPFFSPAEGAGGTRVGYPSLPLRAQAIGTDLSGKGAYCGERLYLKVLCMRAFTCSFWGSLALVSCGACVVQSPPSWWKAGHPRRRPGSLAEAELLSHLAVLLLPEEPIAELFRDFPVEKQEGWGSNTLSPDLAVYGALETEEAALFLEYDGYYRHLTPAGKTADSRKTAVLLDSSPAGSYVLRIVHAHRRLELSCGLGEVVVDPWKPGHDPSLVKALFMSLSSC
;
A
#
# COMPACT_ATOMS: atom_id res chain seq x y z
N MET A 1 -27.43 25.24 28.39
CA MET A 1 -28.27 25.03 27.20
C MET A 1 -28.53 26.40 26.58
N SER A 2 -28.71 26.49 25.26
CA SER A 2 -29.31 27.69 24.67
C SER A 2 -30.82 27.75 24.98
N SER A 3 -31.45 28.93 24.85
CA SER A 3 -32.91 29.07 25.03
C SER A 3 -33.69 28.11 24.13
N ALA A 4 -33.32 28.03 22.84
CA ALA A 4 -33.94 27.11 21.89
C ALA A 4 -33.85 25.63 22.29
N GLN A 5 -32.73 25.20 22.91
CA GLN A 5 -32.61 23.83 23.41
C GLN A 5 -33.50 23.57 24.63
N ALA A 6 -33.73 24.59 25.47
CA ALA A 6 -34.59 24.49 26.63
C ALA A 6 -36.06 24.41 26.21
N GLU A 7 -36.47 25.25 25.27
CA GLU A 7 -37.81 25.21 24.67
C GLU A 7 -38.07 23.84 24.01
N GLU A 8 -37.13 23.33 23.19
CA GLU A 8 -37.25 22.02 22.57
C GLU A 8 -37.37 20.88 23.60
N LEU A 9 -36.62 20.95 24.71
CA LEU A 9 -36.67 19.98 25.79
C LEU A 9 -38.02 19.97 26.51
N VAL A 10 -38.56 21.17 26.83
CA VAL A 10 -39.86 21.32 27.48
C VAL A 10 -40.99 20.76 26.60
N VAL A 11 -40.95 21.04 25.29
CA VAL A 11 -41.94 20.51 24.33
C VAL A 11 -41.89 18.99 24.25
N LYS A 12 -40.69 18.40 24.17
CA LYS A 12 -40.52 16.94 24.05
C LYS A 12 -40.70 16.18 25.38
N CYS A 13 -40.56 16.85 26.51
CA CYS A 13 -40.71 16.26 27.83
C CYS A 13 -41.51 17.18 28.76
N PRO A 14 -42.85 17.25 28.60
CA PRO A 14 -43.71 18.03 29.49
C PRO A 14 -43.61 17.59 30.95
N ALA A 15 -43.24 16.32 31.19
CA ALA A 15 -42.99 15.77 32.53
C ALA A 15 -41.80 16.42 33.25
N LEU A 16 -40.96 17.19 32.55
CA LEU A 16 -39.85 17.93 33.16
C LEU A 16 -40.31 18.87 34.28
N ALA A 17 -41.50 19.49 34.14
CA ALA A 17 -42.08 20.36 35.15
C ALA A 17 -42.41 19.62 36.47
N ARG A 18 -42.48 18.29 36.45
CA ARG A 18 -42.75 17.45 37.62
C ARG A 18 -41.49 16.89 38.27
N TYR A 19 -40.31 17.14 37.71
CA TYR A 19 -39.06 16.68 38.29
C TYR A 19 -38.48 17.76 39.18
N GLY A 20 -38.26 17.44 40.46
CA GLY A 20 -37.59 18.36 41.34
C GLY A 20 -36.12 18.52 40.95
N ILE A 21 -35.63 19.73 41.20
CA ILE A 21 -34.28 20.13 40.79
C ILE A 21 -33.24 19.40 41.64
N ASP A 22 -33.46 19.34 42.96
CA ASP A 22 -32.49 18.83 43.93
C ASP A 22 -32.52 17.31 44.11
N ASP A 23 -33.70 16.70 43.99
CA ASP A 23 -33.92 15.27 44.20
C ASP A 23 -33.68 14.43 42.93
N LYS A 24 -33.85 15.01 41.73
CA LYS A 24 -33.74 14.26 40.47
C LYS A 24 -32.79 14.84 39.45
N LEU A 25 -32.95 16.12 39.08
CA LEU A 25 -32.19 16.70 37.98
C LEU A 25 -30.71 16.89 38.35
N LYS A 26 -30.41 17.47 39.52
CA LYS A 26 -29.03 17.66 40.00
C LYS A 26 -28.27 16.34 40.16
N PRO A 27 -28.78 15.31 40.87
CA PRO A 27 -28.09 14.03 40.98
C PRO A 27 -27.84 13.36 39.63
N MET A 28 -28.80 13.42 38.70
CA MET A 28 -28.63 12.84 37.37
C MET A 28 -27.53 13.56 36.58
N ILE A 29 -27.48 14.89 36.62
CA ILE A 29 -26.43 15.67 35.94
C ILE A 29 -25.06 15.38 36.56
N GLN A 30 -24.96 15.37 37.89
CA GLN A 30 -23.72 15.07 38.61
C GLN A 30 -23.19 13.67 38.27
N GLU A 31 -24.06 12.67 38.18
CA GLU A 31 -23.64 11.32 37.80
C GLU A 31 -23.19 11.24 36.34
N LEU A 32 -23.86 11.94 35.41
CA LEU A 32 -23.40 12.03 34.02
C LEU A 32 -22.03 12.72 33.91
N GLU A 33 -21.77 13.75 34.73
CA GLU A 33 -20.44 14.36 34.86
C GLU A 33 -19.43 13.37 35.45
N ALA A 34 -19.83 12.57 36.44
CA ALA A 34 -19.02 11.50 37.02
C ALA A 34 -18.68 10.40 36.00
N TRP A 35 -19.49 10.20 34.96
CA TRP A 35 -19.18 9.32 33.81
C TRP A 35 -18.41 10.03 32.69
N GLY A 36 -18.01 11.28 32.89
CA GLY A 36 -17.09 12.01 32.02
C GLY A 36 -17.77 12.77 30.89
N LEU A 37 -19.08 13.04 30.99
CA LEU A 37 -19.75 13.95 30.08
C LEU A 37 -19.52 15.40 30.52
N LYS A 38 -19.21 16.29 29.58
CA LYS A 38 -19.14 17.73 29.82
C LYS A 38 -20.54 18.33 29.79
N LYS A 39 -20.77 19.42 30.53
CA LYS A 39 -22.06 20.16 30.55
C LYS A 39 -22.69 20.40 29.17
N PRO A 40 -21.96 20.80 28.11
CA PRO A 40 -22.56 20.95 26.77
C PRO A 40 -23.03 19.63 26.15
N GLN A 41 -22.33 18.52 26.44
CA GLN A 41 -22.69 17.19 25.96
C GLN A 41 -23.95 16.68 26.67
N ILE A 42 -24.05 16.90 27.99
CA ILE A 42 -25.22 16.58 28.80
C ILE A 42 -26.43 17.35 28.28
N ALA A 43 -26.31 18.67 28.16
CA ALA A 43 -27.34 19.54 27.60
C ALA A 43 -27.91 19.02 26.27
N ASN A 44 -27.03 18.69 25.33
CA ASN A 44 -27.41 18.22 24.01
C ASN A 44 -27.93 16.75 24.02
N ALA A 45 -27.48 15.91 24.94
CA ALA A 45 -28.04 14.56 25.11
C ALA A 45 -29.47 14.62 25.66
N LEU A 46 -29.71 15.46 26.68
CA LEU A 46 -31.02 15.67 27.27
C LEU A 46 -32.02 16.26 26.26
N SER A 47 -31.64 17.29 25.50
CA SER A 47 -32.57 17.93 24.53
C SER A 47 -32.99 17.00 23.40
N ARG A 48 -32.11 16.08 23.00
CA ARG A 48 -32.37 15.16 21.89
C ARG A 48 -33.02 13.85 22.32
N TYR A 49 -32.72 13.37 23.51
CA TYR A 49 -33.35 12.19 24.10
C TYR A 49 -33.86 12.48 25.53
N PRO A 50 -34.92 13.29 25.66
CA PRO A 50 -35.51 13.59 26.97
C PRO A 50 -36.01 12.38 27.78
N PRO A 51 -36.43 11.24 27.18
CA PRO A 51 -36.81 10.05 27.95
C PRO A 51 -35.75 9.52 28.90
N ILE A 52 -34.47 9.87 28.75
CA ILE A 52 -33.43 9.56 29.75
C ILE A 52 -33.78 10.08 31.15
N LEU A 53 -34.47 11.22 31.24
CA LEU A 53 -34.93 11.81 32.50
C LEU A 53 -36.03 10.99 33.17
N ARG A 54 -36.68 10.06 32.45
CA ARG A 54 -37.65 9.12 33.03
C ARG A 54 -36.97 7.90 33.67
N CYS A 55 -35.70 7.63 33.34
CA CYS A 55 -34.99 6.44 33.80
C CYS A 55 -34.54 6.63 35.27
N SER A 56 -34.55 5.54 36.04
CA SER A 56 -33.99 5.56 37.39
C SER A 56 -32.46 5.52 37.33
N LEU A 57 -31.81 6.41 38.09
CA LEU A 57 -30.36 6.41 38.19
C LEU A 57 -29.83 5.08 38.76
N GLU A 58 -30.43 4.62 39.87
CA GLU A 58 -30.01 3.42 40.59
C GLU A 58 -30.47 2.13 39.92
N LYS A 59 -31.69 2.08 39.39
CA LYS A 59 -32.26 0.84 38.84
C LYS A 59 -31.94 0.63 37.35
N ASN A 60 -31.64 1.68 36.59
CA ASN A 60 -31.41 1.58 35.14
C ASN A 60 -30.02 2.05 34.74
N LEU A 61 -29.67 3.31 34.99
CA LEU A 61 -28.50 3.92 34.36
C LEU A 61 -27.18 3.40 34.96
N LYS A 62 -27.04 3.40 36.30
CA LYS A 62 -25.84 2.90 36.98
C LYS A 62 -25.53 1.44 36.66
N PRO A 63 -26.49 0.50 36.72
CA PRO A 63 -26.19 -0.89 36.42
C PRO A 63 -25.89 -1.08 34.91
N THR A 64 -26.44 -0.25 34.02
CA THR A 64 -26.11 -0.30 32.58
C THR A 64 -24.68 0.13 32.35
N VAL A 65 -24.24 1.21 33.00
CA VAL A 65 -22.86 1.69 32.93
C VAL A 65 -21.89 0.66 33.48
N ARG A 66 -22.21 0.02 34.63
CA ARG A 66 -21.40 -1.08 35.18
C ARG A 66 -21.26 -2.23 34.19
N TRP A 67 -22.37 -2.68 33.61
CA TRP A 67 -22.34 -3.75 32.61
C TRP A 67 -21.51 -3.38 31.36
N LEU A 68 -21.58 -2.14 30.89
CA LEU A 68 -20.71 -1.66 29.80
C LEU A 68 -19.23 -1.67 30.21
N GLN A 69 -18.92 -1.31 31.46
CA GLN A 69 -17.55 -1.38 31.99
C GLN A 69 -17.06 -2.82 32.08
N ASP A 70 -17.91 -3.77 32.47
CA ASP A 70 -17.58 -5.21 32.52
C ASP A 70 -17.26 -5.78 31.13
N LEU A 71 -17.79 -5.18 30.05
CA LEU A 71 -17.40 -5.48 28.67
C LEU A 71 -16.04 -4.88 28.25
N GLY A 72 -15.32 -4.24 29.19
CA GLY A 72 -14.03 -3.61 28.96
C GLY A 72 -14.13 -2.19 28.38
N MET A 73 -15.28 -1.52 28.47
CA MET A 73 -15.44 -0.15 27.99
C MET A 73 -14.88 0.86 29.00
N THR A 74 -14.08 1.81 28.53
CA THR A 74 -13.56 2.88 29.39
C THR A 74 -14.64 3.92 29.70
N LYS A 75 -14.41 4.77 30.71
CA LYS A 75 -15.25 5.95 31.00
C LYS A 75 -15.46 6.84 29.76
N ALA A 76 -14.43 7.01 28.93
CA ALA A 76 -14.54 7.76 27.68
C ALA A 76 -15.42 7.07 26.64
N ASP A 77 -15.44 5.74 26.61
CA ASP A 77 -16.28 4.96 25.70
C ASP A 77 -17.75 4.98 26.12
N VAL A 78 -18.03 4.86 27.42
CA VAL A 78 -19.38 5.05 27.98
C VAL A 78 -19.91 6.45 27.63
N SER A 79 -19.10 7.49 27.81
CA SER A 79 -19.45 8.87 27.43
C SER A 79 -19.79 8.98 25.93
N LYS A 80 -19.01 8.35 25.03
CA LYS A 80 -19.33 8.31 23.59
C LYS A 80 -20.64 7.61 23.30
N VAL A 81 -20.94 6.50 23.97
CA VAL A 81 -22.21 5.75 23.80
C VAL A 81 -23.39 6.64 24.16
N ILE A 82 -23.36 7.26 25.35
CA ILE A 82 -24.44 8.14 25.83
C ILE A 82 -24.64 9.31 24.87
N VAL A 83 -23.55 9.96 24.46
CA VAL A 83 -23.60 11.08 23.51
C VAL A 83 -24.16 10.65 22.15
N ARG A 84 -23.78 9.48 21.62
CA ARG A 84 -24.26 8.98 20.32
C ARG A 84 -25.73 8.57 20.34
N LEU A 85 -26.20 8.00 21.46
CA LEU A 85 -27.62 7.75 21.68
C LEU A 85 -28.42 9.06 21.68
N GLY A 86 -27.86 10.13 22.25
CA GLY A 86 -28.43 11.47 22.16
C GLY A 86 -28.34 12.11 20.77
N LEU A 87 -27.29 11.87 19.97
CA LEU A 87 -26.93 12.70 18.81
C LEU A 87 -27.55 12.38 17.42
N SER A 88 -28.54 11.50 17.27
CA SER A 88 -29.03 11.16 15.92
C SER A 88 -30.24 11.98 15.46
N LYS A 89 -30.09 12.82 14.41
CA LYS A 89 -31.09 13.82 14.00
C LYS A 89 -32.09 13.36 12.90
N VAL A 90 -31.83 12.30 12.11
CA VAL A 90 -32.67 12.07 10.90
C VAL A 90 -33.04 10.62 10.58
N GLU A 91 -32.20 9.62 10.84
CA GLU A 91 -32.54 8.21 10.46
C GLU A 91 -32.97 7.36 11.66
N VAL A 92 -32.57 7.78 12.87
CA VAL A 92 -32.92 7.09 14.11
C VAL A 92 -34.29 7.51 14.62
N VAL A 93 -34.93 8.59 14.17
CA VAL A 93 -36.32 8.88 14.59
C VAL A 93 -37.28 7.75 14.15
N LYS A 94 -37.03 7.08 13.02
CA LYS A 94 -37.81 5.91 12.59
C LYS A 94 -37.43 4.60 13.31
N VAL A 95 -36.17 4.45 13.71
CA VAL A 95 -35.68 3.27 14.45
C VAL A 95 -35.96 3.40 15.96
N CYS A 96 -35.82 4.58 16.55
CA CYS A 96 -36.20 4.94 17.92
C CYS A 96 -37.71 5.14 18.09
N ALA A 97 -38.48 5.46 17.03
CA ALA A 97 -39.93 5.29 17.08
C ALA A 97 -40.33 3.81 17.28
N ARG A 98 -39.44 2.85 16.96
CA ARG A 98 -39.63 1.41 17.18
C ARG A 98 -38.80 0.83 18.33
N ALA A 99 -37.78 1.53 18.82
CA ALA A 99 -36.91 1.06 19.90
C ALA A 99 -36.42 2.24 20.78
N PRO A 100 -37.29 2.83 21.61
CA PRO A 100 -36.99 3.99 22.44
C PRO A 100 -36.18 3.66 23.72
N ALA A 101 -35.31 2.64 23.75
CA ALA A 101 -35.00 1.98 25.02
C ALA A 101 -33.56 1.53 25.31
N LEU A 102 -32.48 2.03 24.69
CA LEU A 102 -31.14 1.56 25.15
C LEU A 102 -30.79 1.90 26.61
N LEU A 103 -31.43 2.92 27.19
CA LEU A 103 -31.31 3.29 28.60
C LEU A 103 -32.59 2.98 29.43
N GLY A 104 -33.65 2.53 28.75
CA GLY A 104 -34.96 2.20 29.34
C GLY A 104 -35.30 0.70 29.28
N TYR A 105 -34.55 -0.09 28.51
CA TYR A 105 -34.50 -1.53 28.67
C TYR A 105 -33.91 -1.79 30.05
N SER A 106 -34.55 -2.67 30.83
CA SER A 106 -33.82 -3.40 31.86
C SER A 106 -32.54 -3.95 31.21
N ILE A 107 -31.46 -4.09 31.96
CA ILE A 107 -30.20 -4.74 31.53
C ILE A 107 -30.38 -6.26 31.32
N ASP A 108 -31.61 -6.65 30.97
CA ASP A 108 -32.07 -8.02 30.77
C ASP A 108 -32.00 -8.47 29.33
N GLU A 109 -32.11 -9.80 29.23
CA GLU A 109 -31.93 -10.74 28.13
C GLU A 109 -31.55 -10.19 26.77
N ASN A 110 -32.24 -9.21 26.18
CA ASN A 110 -31.99 -8.74 24.83
C ASN A 110 -30.57 -8.18 24.61
N MET A 111 -30.05 -7.36 25.53
CA MET A 111 -28.69 -6.82 25.38
C MET A 111 -27.64 -7.91 25.55
N LYS A 112 -27.79 -8.77 26.57
CA LYS A 112 -26.91 -9.91 26.81
C LYS A 112 -26.96 -10.92 25.66
N ARG A 113 -28.14 -11.19 25.11
CA ARG A 113 -28.40 -12.07 23.95
C ARG A 113 -27.76 -11.53 22.69
N THR A 114 -27.83 -10.21 22.46
CA THR A 114 -27.17 -9.58 21.30
C THR A 114 -25.65 -9.64 21.43
N VAL A 115 -25.10 -9.39 22.62
CA VAL A 115 -23.66 -9.57 22.89
C VAL A 115 -23.25 -11.04 22.67
N HIS A 116 -24.01 -11.98 23.24
CA HIS A 116 -23.78 -13.41 23.05
C HIS A 116 -23.80 -13.80 21.57
N TRP A 117 -24.78 -13.32 20.82
CA TRP A 117 -24.87 -13.57 19.39
C TRP A 117 -23.68 -13.01 18.60
N PHE A 118 -23.16 -11.83 18.97
CA PHE A 118 -21.91 -11.33 18.37
C PHE A 118 -20.70 -12.21 18.70
N ARG A 119 -20.63 -12.77 19.91
CA ARG A 119 -19.58 -13.74 20.28
C ARG A 119 -19.69 -15.01 19.44
N GLU A 120 -20.89 -15.55 19.29
CA GLU A 120 -21.15 -16.68 18.41
C GLU A 120 -20.73 -16.37 16.97
N LEU A 121 -20.93 -15.14 16.48
CA LEU A 121 -20.50 -14.74 15.15
C LEU A 121 -18.95 -14.72 14.99
N GLY A 122 -18.21 -14.70 16.11
CA GLY A 122 -16.76 -14.76 16.18
C GLY A 122 -16.10 -13.43 16.54
N LEU A 123 -16.84 -12.49 17.15
CA LEU A 123 -16.26 -11.24 17.65
C LEU A 123 -15.70 -11.44 19.06
N THR A 124 -14.53 -10.88 19.31
CA THR A 124 -13.96 -10.79 20.67
C THR A 124 -14.69 -9.75 21.53
N GLU A 125 -14.55 -9.83 22.86
CA GLU A 125 -15.12 -8.81 23.78
C GLU A 125 -14.74 -7.38 23.37
N THR A 126 -13.46 -7.17 23.03
CA THR A 126 -12.97 -5.85 22.60
C THR A 126 -13.61 -5.36 21.30
N GLU A 127 -13.98 -6.28 20.41
CA GLU A 127 -14.63 -5.97 19.14
C GLU A 127 -16.11 -5.70 19.33
N VAL A 128 -16.79 -6.46 20.19
CA VAL A 128 -18.18 -6.17 20.61
C VAL A 128 -18.26 -4.79 21.23
N SER A 129 -17.35 -4.46 22.15
CA SER A 129 -17.25 -3.12 22.74
C SER A 129 -17.04 -2.04 21.67
N LYS A 130 -16.16 -2.25 20.68
CA LYS A 130 -16.00 -1.32 19.54
C LYS A 130 -17.29 -1.15 18.73
N VAL A 131 -18.04 -2.23 18.51
CA VAL A 131 -19.33 -2.19 17.81
C VAL A 131 -20.34 -1.35 18.57
N ILE A 132 -20.50 -1.59 19.88
CA ILE A 132 -21.43 -0.86 20.74
C ILE A 132 -21.04 0.62 20.83
N VAL A 133 -19.75 0.94 21.01
CA VAL A 133 -19.27 2.34 21.00
C VAL A 133 -19.68 3.03 19.69
N ARG A 134 -19.41 2.38 18.55
CA ARG A 134 -19.62 2.96 17.21
C ARG A 134 -21.09 3.08 16.82
N CYS A 135 -21.91 2.13 17.22
CA CYS A 135 -23.26 1.95 16.74
C CYS A 135 -24.14 1.37 17.87
N PRO A 136 -24.37 2.13 18.96
CA PRO A 136 -25.09 1.61 20.12
C PRO A 136 -26.50 1.14 19.78
N GLN A 137 -27.14 1.76 18.78
CA GLN A 137 -28.45 1.36 18.27
C GLN A 137 -28.54 -0.10 17.79
N VAL A 138 -27.41 -0.76 17.51
CA VAL A 138 -27.40 -2.17 17.10
C VAL A 138 -27.96 -3.09 18.19
N MET A 139 -27.88 -2.66 19.46
CA MET A 139 -28.40 -3.41 20.61
C MET A 139 -29.94 -3.41 20.67
N GLY A 140 -30.61 -2.51 19.93
CA GLY A 140 -32.06 -2.48 19.80
C GLY A 140 -32.59 -3.26 18.59
N CYS A 141 -31.73 -3.86 17.78
CA CYS A 141 -32.14 -4.59 16.59
C CYS A 141 -32.57 -6.03 16.93
N SER A 142 -33.66 -6.51 16.31
CA SER A 142 -34.04 -7.91 16.38
C SER A 142 -32.96 -8.82 15.79
N ILE A 143 -32.55 -9.85 16.54
CA ILE A 143 -31.55 -10.82 16.07
C ILE A 143 -32.13 -11.63 14.90
N GLU A 144 -33.34 -12.16 15.05
CA GLU A 144 -33.97 -13.04 14.06
C GLU A 144 -34.46 -12.27 12.82
N GLU A 145 -35.09 -11.12 13.01
CA GLU A 145 -35.75 -10.42 11.90
C GLU A 145 -34.82 -9.43 11.19
N ASN A 146 -33.68 -9.07 11.79
CA ASN A 146 -32.81 -8.03 11.23
C ASN A 146 -31.33 -8.44 11.17
N LEU A 147 -30.72 -8.84 12.29
CA LEU A 147 -29.27 -9.08 12.32
C LEU A 147 -28.85 -10.36 11.58
N LYS A 148 -29.52 -11.48 11.84
CA LYS A 148 -29.25 -12.76 11.17
C LYS A 148 -29.48 -12.71 9.65
N PRO A 149 -30.59 -12.17 9.11
CA PRO A 149 -30.79 -12.03 7.67
C PRO A 149 -29.66 -11.24 7.00
N LYS A 150 -29.19 -10.15 7.62
CA LYS A 150 -28.08 -9.35 7.07
C LYS A 150 -26.76 -10.10 7.07
N VAL A 151 -26.46 -10.84 8.14
CA VAL A 151 -25.28 -11.71 8.18
C VAL A 151 -25.36 -12.78 7.10
N GLN A 152 -26.52 -13.40 6.90
CA GLN A 152 -26.73 -14.40 5.85
C GLN A 152 -26.55 -13.79 4.45
N TRP A 153 -27.10 -12.60 4.21
CA TRP A 153 -26.94 -11.86 2.96
C TRP A 153 -25.47 -11.54 2.65
N PHE A 154 -24.70 -11.08 3.65
CA PHE A 154 -23.26 -10.89 3.50
C PHE A 154 -22.52 -12.18 3.12
N ARG A 155 -22.95 -13.32 3.65
CA ARG A 155 -22.31 -14.61 3.34
C ARG A 155 -22.71 -15.14 1.95
N ARG A 156 -24.00 -15.12 1.61
CA ARG A 156 -24.54 -15.78 0.41
C ARG A 156 -24.47 -14.87 -0.83
N ASP A 157 -25.01 -13.67 -0.71
CA ASP A 157 -25.21 -12.75 -1.84
C ASP A 157 -23.94 -11.95 -2.16
N VAL A 158 -23.25 -11.48 -1.13
CA VAL A 158 -21.94 -10.81 -1.30
C VAL A 158 -20.82 -11.85 -1.45
N GLY A 159 -20.91 -13.00 -0.78
CA GLY A 159 -19.87 -14.03 -0.84
C GLY A 159 -18.74 -13.83 0.18
N LEU A 160 -19.01 -13.18 1.31
CA LEU A 160 -18.00 -13.01 2.36
C LEU A 160 -17.83 -14.27 3.20
N ALA A 161 -16.58 -14.67 3.42
CA ALA A 161 -16.23 -15.64 4.46
C ALA A 161 -16.63 -15.14 5.86
N ARG A 162 -16.94 -16.05 6.79
CA ARG A 162 -17.41 -15.74 8.16
C ARG A 162 -16.54 -14.68 8.85
N LYS A 163 -15.21 -14.84 8.80
CA LYS A 163 -14.24 -13.89 9.38
C LYS A 163 -14.37 -12.47 8.80
N HIS A 164 -14.59 -12.36 7.48
CA HIS A 164 -14.74 -11.07 6.80
C HIS A 164 -16.07 -10.41 7.12
N VAL A 165 -17.13 -11.19 7.40
CA VAL A 165 -18.40 -10.64 7.90
C VAL A 165 -18.20 -10.03 9.28
N ALA A 166 -17.59 -10.76 10.22
CA ALA A 166 -17.28 -10.25 11.56
C ALA A 166 -16.43 -8.97 11.48
N THR A 167 -15.35 -8.99 10.71
CA THR A 167 -14.49 -7.80 10.50
C THR A 167 -15.26 -6.63 9.88
N SER A 168 -16.19 -6.89 8.96
CA SER A 168 -17.00 -5.85 8.32
C SER A 168 -17.95 -5.18 9.31
N ILE A 169 -18.58 -5.97 10.19
CA ILE A 169 -19.45 -5.47 11.25
C ILE A 169 -18.66 -4.62 12.25
N VAL A 170 -17.48 -5.05 12.67
CA VAL A 170 -16.60 -4.26 13.56
C VAL A 170 -16.21 -2.93 12.91
N ARG A 171 -15.87 -2.95 11.61
CA ARG A 171 -15.46 -1.76 10.87
C ARG A 171 -16.60 -0.77 10.66
N CYS A 172 -17.80 -1.24 10.33
CA CYS A 172 -18.95 -0.39 10.02
C CYS A 172 -20.25 -1.04 10.50
N PRO A 173 -20.56 -1.01 11.81
CA PRO A 173 -21.74 -1.70 12.31
C PRO A 173 -23.05 -1.04 11.87
N SER A 174 -23.01 0.25 11.48
CA SER A 174 -24.15 0.95 10.88
C SER A 174 -24.67 0.31 9.60
N VAL A 175 -23.87 -0.52 8.92
CA VAL A 175 -24.33 -1.28 7.74
C VAL A 175 -25.50 -2.21 8.08
N LEU A 176 -25.57 -2.67 9.33
CA LEU A 176 -26.66 -3.50 9.86
C LEU A 176 -27.97 -2.72 10.05
N GLY A 177 -27.96 -1.39 9.88
CA GLY A 177 -29.15 -0.55 9.93
C GLY A 177 -29.85 -0.36 8.58
N PHE A 178 -29.19 -0.64 7.45
CA PHE A 178 -29.77 -0.43 6.11
C PHE A 178 -30.69 -1.58 5.68
N SER A 179 -31.71 -1.29 4.87
CA SER A 179 -32.56 -2.33 4.24
C SER A 179 -31.78 -3.07 3.16
N ILE A 180 -31.97 -4.39 3.10
CA ILE A 180 -31.33 -5.23 2.10
C ILE A 180 -31.85 -4.83 0.71
N GLU A 181 -33.16 -4.79 0.57
CA GLU A 181 -33.91 -4.60 -0.67
C GLU A 181 -33.71 -3.19 -1.25
N ASN A 182 -33.74 -2.18 -0.38
CA ASN A 182 -33.75 -0.77 -0.81
C ASN A 182 -32.37 -0.13 -0.87
N ARG A 183 -31.35 -0.74 -0.25
CA ARG A 183 -30.01 -0.13 -0.17
C ARG A 183 -28.88 -1.11 -0.44
N LEU A 184 -28.79 -2.22 0.30
CA LEU A 184 -27.62 -3.09 0.22
C LEU A 184 -27.56 -3.84 -1.12
N GLN A 185 -28.67 -4.47 -1.53
CA GLN A 185 -28.78 -5.25 -2.76
C GLN A 185 -28.63 -4.36 -4.01
N PRO A 186 -29.32 -3.20 -4.13
CA PRO A 186 -29.10 -2.30 -5.28
C PRO A 186 -27.65 -1.82 -5.39
N THR A 187 -26.99 -1.52 -4.26
CA THR A 187 -25.59 -1.06 -4.30
C THR A 187 -24.64 -2.19 -4.70
N ARG A 188 -24.90 -3.41 -4.22
CA ARG A 188 -24.16 -4.61 -4.62
C ARG A 188 -24.32 -4.89 -6.12
N GLN A 189 -25.54 -4.76 -6.65
CA GLN A 189 -25.80 -4.93 -8.09
C GLN A 189 -25.09 -3.85 -8.91
N TRP A 190 -25.19 -2.59 -8.49
CA TRP A 190 -24.52 -1.49 -9.15
C TRP A 190 -22.99 -1.67 -9.23
N LEU A 191 -22.36 -2.25 -8.20
CA LEU A 191 -20.93 -2.59 -8.25
C LEU A 191 -20.63 -3.68 -9.30
N GLN A 192 -21.54 -4.63 -9.52
CA GLN A 192 -21.36 -5.61 -10.59
C GLN A 192 -21.57 -5.01 -11.97
N ASP A 193 -22.57 -4.12 -12.10
CA ASP A 193 -22.84 -3.41 -13.36
C ASP A 193 -21.67 -2.47 -13.74
N LEU A 194 -20.86 -2.05 -12.77
CA LEU A 194 -19.59 -1.35 -12.99
C LEU A 194 -18.48 -2.27 -13.55
N GLY A 195 -18.72 -3.59 -13.66
CA GLY A 195 -17.79 -4.57 -14.20
C GLY A 195 -17.01 -5.37 -13.15
N LEU A 196 -17.36 -5.30 -11.86
CA LEU A 196 -16.72 -6.11 -10.82
C LEU A 196 -17.36 -7.51 -10.72
N SER A 197 -16.53 -8.54 -10.68
CA SER A 197 -16.98 -9.90 -10.37
C SER A 197 -17.50 -10.02 -8.94
N LYS A 198 -18.27 -11.08 -8.64
CA LYS A 198 -18.77 -11.35 -7.28
C LYS A 198 -17.64 -11.38 -6.24
N ALA A 199 -16.51 -11.98 -6.57
CA ALA A 199 -15.34 -12.05 -5.69
C ALA A 199 -14.70 -10.67 -5.45
N GLU A 200 -14.65 -9.81 -6.47
CA GLU A 200 -14.14 -8.45 -6.35
C GLU A 200 -15.08 -7.55 -5.56
N VAL A 201 -16.40 -7.69 -5.73
CA VAL A 201 -17.39 -7.02 -4.87
C VAL A 201 -17.20 -7.43 -3.41
N ALA A 202 -17.01 -8.73 -3.13
CA ALA A 202 -16.70 -9.20 -1.78
C ALA A 202 -15.43 -8.55 -1.23
N LYS A 203 -14.38 -8.42 -2.05
CA LYS A 203 -13.13 -7.73 -1.68
C LYS A 203 -13.37 -6.25 -1.38
N VAL A 204 -14.14 -5.53 -2.20
CA VAL A 204 -14.51 -4.12 -1.99
C VAL A 204 -15.28 -3.95 -0.67
N VAL A 205 -16.33 -4.75 -0.46
CA VAL A 205 -17.16 -4.69 0.75
C VAL A 205 -16.35 -5.03 2.01
N SER A 206 -15.47 -6.04 1.96
CA SER A 206 -14.62 -6.38 3.13
C SER A 206 -13.64 -5.26 3.51
N ARG A 207 -13.15 -4.49 2.52
CA ARG A 207 -12.22 -3.37 2.73
C ARG A 207 -12.94 -2.10 3.16
N LEU A 208 -14.15 -1.86 2.64
CA LEU A 208 -14.99 -0.71 2.98
C LEU A 208 -16.47 -1.11 3.00
N PRO A 209 -16.98 -1.64 4.12
CA PRO A 209 -18.39 -2.04 4.18
C PRO A 209 -19.34 -0.84 4.05
N ALA A 210 -18.86 0.35 4.43
CA ALA A 210 -19.58 1.62 4.28
C ALA A 210 -19.95 1.95 2.82
N VAL A 211 -19.31 1.34 1.83
CA VAL A 211 -19.65 1.52 0.41
C VAL A 211 -21.12 1.20 0.14
N LEU A 212 -21.68 0.20 0.84
CA LEU A 212 -23.08 -0.22 0.71
C LEU A 212 -24.08 0.79 1.28
N GLY A 213 -23.60 1.74 2.09
CA GLY A 213 -24.41 2.84 2.62
C GLY A 213 -24.36 4.11 1.77
N LEU A 214 -23.47 4.18 0.77
CA LEU A 214 -23.33 5.36 -0.08
C LEU A 214 -24.50 5.45 -1.07
N ASN A 215 -24.97 6.67 -1.33
CA ASN A 215 -26.04 6.90 -2.30
C ASN A 215 -25.52 6.66 -3.73
N ILE A 216 -26.21 5.82 -4.50
CA ILE A 216 -25.80 5.49 -5.87
C ILE A 216 -25.81 6.74 -6.77
N GLU A 217 -26.95 7.43 -6.86
CA GLU A 217 -27.12 8.59 -7.75
C GLU A 217 -26.32 9.82 -7.29
N LYS A 218 -26.48 10.20 -6.02
CA LYS A 218 -25.94 11.44 -5.46
C LYS A 218 -24.48 11.33 -5.02
N ASN A 219 -23.85 10.16 -5.13
CA ASN A 219 -22.46 9.96 -4.72
C ASN A 219 -21.68 9.06 -5.67
N LEU A 220 -22.02 7.77 -5.78
CA LEU A 220 -21.20 6.80 -6.51
C LEU A 220 -21.13 7.11 -8.01
N LYS A 221 -22.29 7.33 -8.65
CA LYS A 221 -22.39 7.69 -10.07
C LYS A 221 -21.68 9.00 -10.39
N LEU A 222 -21.81 10.02 -9.54
CA LEU A 222 -21.11 11.30 -9.74
C LEU A 222 -19.58 11.12 -9.76
N LYS A 223 -19.05 10.21 -8.94
CA LYS A 223 -17.61 9.94 -8.92
C LYS A 223 -17.16 9.10 -10.09
N VAL A 224 -17.95 8.11 -10.50
CA VAL A 224 -17.69 7.33 -11.72
C VAL A 224 -17.70 8.26 -12.95
N GLN A 225 -18.73 9.10 -13.09
CA GLN A 225 -18.80 10.10 -14.15
C GLN A 225 -17.60 11.04 -14.10
N TRP A 226 -17.23 11.54 -12.92
CA TRP A 226 -16.03 12.38 -12.80
C TRP A 226 -14.77 11.67 -13.27
N LEU A 227 -14.55 10.39 -12.93
CA LEU A 227 -13.42 9.61 -13.42
C LEU A 227 -13.47 9.42 -14.94
N ARG A 228 -14.66 9.18 -15.52
CA ARG A 228 -14.85 9.09 -16.99
C ARG A 228 -14.49 10.40 -17.70
N HIS A 229 -14.86 11.55 -17.15
CA HIS A 229 -14.47 12.86 -17.70
C HIS A 229 -12.95 13.10 -17.65
N LEU A 230 -12.20 12.36 -16.82
CA LEU A 230 -10.74 12.36 -16.81
C LEU A 230 -10.13 11.38 -17.83
N GLY A 231 -10.97 10.77 -18.68
CA GLY A 231 -10.56 9.85 -19.73
C GLY A 231 -10.32 8.41 -19.26
N LEU A 232 -10.78 8.02 -18.07
CA LEU A 232 -10.68 6.63 -17.62
C LEU A 232 -11.75 5.77 -18.31
N VAL A 233 -11.34 4.59 -18.80
CA VAL A 233 -12.27 3.59 -19.36
C VAL A 233 -12.93 2.78 -18.24
N GLU A 234 -14.03 2.08 -18.54
CA GLU A 234 -14.80 1.33 -17.53
C GLU A 234 -13.95 0.35 -16.72
N ALA A 235 -13.07 -0.41 -17.37
CA ALA A 235 -12.17 -1.35 -16.70
C ALA A 235 -11.22 -0.65 -15.70
N GLU A 236 -10.75 0.55 -16.01
CA GLU A 236 -9.91 1.34 -15.11
C GLU A 236 -10.70 1.90 -13.94
N VAL A 237 -11.93 2.36 -14.18
CA VAL A 237 -12.82 2.82 -13.10
C VAL A 237 -13.13 1.68 -12.13
N ALA A 238 -13.41 0.49 -12.65
CA ALA A 238 -13.59 -0.72 -11.85
C ALA A 238 -12.32 -1.05 -11.05
N ASN A 239 -11.13 -0.95 -11.66
CA ASN A 239 -9.86 -1.14 -10.97
C ASN A 239 -9.62 -0.09 -9.87
N VAL A 240 -9.99 1.17 -10.09
CA VAL A 240 -9.93 2.22 -9.07
C VAL A 240 -10.86 1.91 -7.90
N MET A 241 -12.10 1.45 -8.16
CA MET A 241 -13.04 1.00 -7.13
C MET A 241 -12.47 -0.18 -6.34
N LEU A 242 -11.90 -1.18 -7.03
CA LEU A 242 -11.28 -2.34 -6.41
C LEU A 242 -10.06 -1.98 -5.56
N GLY A 243 -9.20 -1.10 -6.09
CA GLY A 243 -7.94 -0.67 -5.50
C GLY A 243 -8.12 0.26 -4.31
N SER A 244 -9.06 1.20 -4.39
CA SER A 244 -9.33 2.21 -3.34
C SER A 244 -10.82 2.56 -3.24
N PRO A 245 -11.64 1.67 -2.63
CA PRO A 245 -13.05 1.97 -2.37
C PRO A 245 -13.25 3.27 -1.58
N GLN A 246 -12.26 3.65 -0.76
CA GLN A 246 -12.30 4.83 0.10
C GLN A 246 -12.38 6.13 -0.71
N LEU A 247 -11.83 6.15 -1.93
CA LEU A 247 -11.95 7.28 -2.87
C LEU A 247 -13.42 7.65 -3.09
N PHE A 248 -14.29 6.64 -3.14
CA PHE A 248 -15.72 6.83 -3.36
C PHE A 248 -16.48 7.37 -2.13
N ALA A 249 -15.92 7.24 -0.93
CA ALA A 249 -16.46 7.83 0.29
C ALA A 249 -16.01 9.30 0.50
N MET A 250 -14.97 9.77 -0.20
CA MET A 250 -14.43 11.12 -0.03
C MET A 250 -15.26 12.20 -0.72
N SER A 251 -15.09 13.46 -0.29
CA SER A 251 -15.71 14.61 -0.95
C SER A 251 -15.04 14.92 -2.28
N LEU A 252 -15.83 14.99 -3.35
CA LEU A 252 -15.33 15.37 -4.67
C LEU A 252 -14.75 16.80 -4.65
N GLN A 253 -15.45 17.75 -4.03
CA GLN A 253 -15.10 19.17 -4.04
C GLN A 253 -14.01 19.53 -3.02
N ARG A 254 -14.09 18.98 -1.80
CA ARG A 254 -13.17 19.33 -0.71
C ARG A 254 -11.87 18.52 -0.69
N ASN A 255 -11.78 17.46 -1.50
CA ASN A 255 -10.63 16.55 -1.47
C ASN A 255 -10.14 16.17 -2.87
N LEU A 256 -10.97 15.51 -3.69
CA LEU A 256 -10.50 14.94 -4.95
C LEU A 256 -10.12 16.01 -5.99
N LYS A 257 -10.99 17.00 -6.24
CA LYS A 257 -10.74 18.07 -7.22
C LYS A 257 -9.53 18.97 -6.87
N PRO A 258 -9.33 19.42 -5.62
CA PRO A 258 -8.12 20.17 -5.26
C PRO A 258 -6.83 19.39 -5.54
N LYS A 259 -6.78 18.10 -5.17
CA LYS A 259 -5.62 17.25 -5.45
C LYS A 259 -5.41 17.02 -6.93
N LEU A 260 -6.49 16.85 -7.69
CA LEU A 260 -6.40 16.73 -9.13
C LEU A 260 -5.81 18.00 -9.76
N ARG A 261 -6.23 19.19 -9.33
CA ARG A 261 -5.64 20.47 -9.81
C ARG A 261 -4.14 20.52 -9.59
N TRP A 262 -3.65 20.15 -8.39
CA TRP A 262 -2.21 20.05 -8.15
C TRP A 262 -1.53 19.03 -9.06
N LEU A 263 -2.15 17.88 -9.32
CA LEU A 263 -1.57 16.91 -10.25
C LEU A 263 -1.51 17.45 -11.68
N SER A 264 -2.54 18.15 -12.13
CA SER A 264 -2.59 18.78 -13.46
C SER A 264 -1.57 19.91 -13.63
N GLU A 265 -1.23 20.63 -12.55
CA GLU A 265 -0.15 21.61 -12.54
C GLU A 265 1.26 20.98 -12.56
N LEU A 266 1.37 19.71 -12.15
CA LEU A 266 2.64 19.00 -11.98
C LEU A 266 2.96 18.03 -13.11
N PHE A 267 1.94 17.48 -13.77
CA PHE A 267 2.06 16.32 -14.65
C PHE A 267 1.13 16.42 -15.85
N SER A 268 1.50 15.75 -16.95
CA SER A 268 0.63 15.59 -18.12
C SER A 268 -0.66 14.83 -17.76
N ALA A 269 -1.72 15.03 -18.53
CA ALA A 269 -3.01 14.35 -18.34
C ALA A 269 -2.87 12.82 -18.28
N GLU A 270 -2.03 12.25 -19.15
CA GLU A 270 -1.70 10.82 -19.17
C GLU A 270 -1.07 10.35 -17.86
N ARG A 271 -0.12 11.11 -17.32
CA ARG A 271 0.53 10.80 -16.06
C ARG A 271 -0.44 10.94 -14.88
N VAL A 272 -1.36 11.90 -14.92
CA VAL A 272 -2.42 12.02 -13.90
C VAL A 272 -3.36 10.82 -13.93
N ARG A 273 -3.80 10.37 -15.12
CA ARG A 273 -4.61 9.15 -15.29
C ARG A 273 -3.86 7.92 -14.76
N PHE A 274 -2.58 7.76 -15.11
CA PHE A 274 -1.75 6.68 -14.58
C PHE A 274 -1.70 6.69 -13.05
N LEU A 275 -1.49 7.85 -12.42
CA LEU A 275 -1.46 7.98 -10.96
C LEU A 275 -2.82 7.65 -10.31
N LEU A 276 -3.93 8.02 -10.95
CA LEU A 276 -5.29 7.69 -10.50
C LEU A 276 -5.52 6.18 -10.50
N VAL A 277 -5.13 5.48 -11.57
CA VAL A 277 -5.36 4.03 -11.71
C VAL A 277 -4.39 3.21 -10.86
N ARG A 278 -3.10 3.56 -10.88
CA ARG A 278 -2.04 2.77 -10.23
C ARG A 278 -1.93 3.06 -8.73
N TYR A 279 -2.18 4.29 -8.31
CA TYR A 279 -2.02 4.74 -6.93
C TYR A 279 -3.27 5.41 -6.34
N PRO A 280 -4.50 4.88 -6.52
CA PRO A 280 -5.73 5.57 -6.14
C PRO A 280 -5.82 5.87 -4.63
N TYR A 281 -5.07 5.14 -3.79
CA TYR A 281 -5.02 5.34 -2.35
C TYR A 281 -4.33 6.65 -1.93
N ILE A 282 -3.51 7.30 -2.79
CA ILE A 282 -2.82 8.55 -2.45
C ILE A 282 -3.80 9.69 -2.15
N PHE A 283 -5.00 9.65 -2.73
CA PHE A 283 -6.07 10.61 -2.48
C PHE A 283 -6.62 10.52 -1.05
N SER A 284 -6.40 9.41 -0.34
CA SER A 284 -6.74 9.27 1.08
C SER A 284 -5.77 10.00 2.02
N ARG A 285 -4.62 10.48 1.53
CA ARG A 285 -3.62 11.18 2.35
C ARG A 285 -4.01 12.66 2.57
N SER A 286 -3.50 13.28 3.63
CA SER A 286 -3.77 14.70 3.93
C SER A 286 -3.17 15.64 2.87
N HIS A 287 -3.79 16.81 2.70
CA HIS A 287 -3.26 17.86 1.82
C HIS A 287 -1.88 18.35 2.29
N GLU A 288 -1.67 18.46 3.60
CA GLU A 288 -0.36 18.79 4.18
C GLU A 288 0.73 17.80 3.78
N ARG A 289 0.44 16.49 3.82
CA ARG A 289 1.39 15.46 3.39
C ARG A 289 1.71 15.61 1.91
N TRP A 290 0.71 15.88 1.07
CA TRP A 290 0.94 16.15 -0.35
C TRP A 290 1.83 17.38 -0.54
N ALA A 291 1.47 18.52 0.05
CA ALA A 291 2.20 19.77 -0.08
C ALA A 291 3.67 19.63 0.35
N ARG A 292 3.90 19.08 1.54
CA ARG A 292 5.26 18.83 2.07
C ARG A 292 6.07 17.97 1.10
N ARG A 293 5.52 16.84 0.68
CA ARG A 293 6.25 15.89 -0.15
C ARG A 293 6.45 16.38 -1.58
N ILE A 294 5.49 17.09 -2.17
CA ILE A 294 5.64 17.74 -3.48
C ILE A 294 6.76 18.78 -3.43
N GLN A 295 6.81 19.60 -2.38
CA GLN A 295 7.87 20.59 -2.22
C GLN A 295 9.26 19.93 -2.15
N VAL A 296 9.39 18.84 -1.39
CA VAL A 296 10.64 18.07 -1.30
C VAL A 296 11.00 17.45 -2.65
N LEU A 297 10.04 16.83 -3.34
CA LEU A 297 10.27 16.21 -4.66
C LEU A 297 10.62 17.24 -5.74
N ARG A 298 10.01 18.44 -5.71
CA ARG A 298 10.37 19.57 -6.58
C ARG A 298 11.81 20.01 -6.32
N ARG A 299 12.19 20.21 -5.05
CA ARG A 299 13.53 20.64 -4.67
C ARG A 299 14.63 19.61 -4.97
N SER A 300 14.28 18.33 -5.00
CA SER A 300 15.20 17.22 -5.30
C SER A 300 15.20 16.80 -6.77
N GLY A 301 14.34 17.37 -7.62
CA GLY A 301 14.20 16.97 -9.02
C GLY A 301 13.58 15.57 -9.21
N GLU A 302 12.96 14.99 -8.18
CA GLU A 302 12.44 13.61 -8.20
C GLU A 302 10.90 13.54 -8.33
N LEU A 303 10.27 14.54 -8.95
CA LEU A 303 8.82 14.59 -9.15
C LEU A 303 8.25 13.35 -9.86
N SER A 304 9.02 12.70 -10.72
CA SER A 304 8.61 11.45 -11.39
C SER A 304 8.26 10.33 -10.39
N SER A 305 8.89 10.31 -9.21
CA SER A 305 8.67 9.34 -8.13
C SER A 305 7.44 9.64 -7.26
N PHE A 306 6.61 10.62 -7.62
CA PHE A 306 5.49 11.09 -6.80
C PHE A 306 4.55 9.98 -6.29
N GLY A 307 4.10 9.07 -7.16
CA GLY A 307 3.16 8.00 -6.78
C GLY A 307 3.69 7.12 -5.65
N PRO A 308 4.83 6.42 -5.84
CA PRO A 308 5.50 5.66 -4.78
C PRO A 308 5.83 6.51 -3.56
N ALA A 309 6.30 7.74 -3.76
CA ALA A 309 6.67 8.64 -2.68
C ALA A 309 5.49 8.99 -1.77
N MET A 310 4.26 9.12 -2.28
CA MET A 310 3.06 9.34 -1.46
C MET A 310 2.63 8.13 -0.64
N MET A 311 3.09 6.93 -1.01
CA MET A 311 2.74 5.68 -0.33
C MET A 311 3.66 5.36 0.86
N LEU A 312 4.86 5.95 0.89
CA LEU A 312 5.83 5.73 1.97
C LEU A 312 5.36 6.27 3.33
N THR A 313 5.81 5.65 4.41
CA THR A 313 5.78 6.22 5.77
C THR A 313 6.64 7.49 5.83
N ASP A 314 6.40 8.39 6.79
CA ASP A 314 7.21 9.61 6.90
C ASP A 314 8.70 9.32 7.14
N ALA A 315 9.05 8.32 7.95
CA ALA A 315 10.44 7.90 8.15
C ALA A 315 11.11 7.46 6.83
N LYS A 316 10.50 6.52 6.09
CA LYS A 316 11.00 6.08 4.78
C LYS A 316 11.05 7.20 3.74
N PHE A 317 10.09 8.14 3.77
CA PHE A 317 10.10 9.30 2.88
C PHE A 317 11.26 10.25 3.22
N ALA A 318 11.45 10.58 4.49
CA ALA A 318 12.52 11.46 4.95
C ALA A 318 13.90 10.86 4.62
N MET A 319 14.07 9.57 4.92
CA MET A 319 15.29 8.84 4.61
C MET A 319 15.64 8.87 3.11
N ARG A 320 14.63 8.73 2.24
CA ARG A 320 14.83 8.69 0.79
C ARG A 320 15.03 10.07 0.17
N PHE A 321 14.24 11.07 0.58
CA PHE A 321 14.15 12.34 -0.16
C PHE A 321 14.63 13.57 0.64
N GLU A 322 14.70 13.50 1.97
CA GLU A 322 15.09 14.66 2.82
C GLU A 322 16.55 14.54 3.29
N ASN A 323 17.01 13.34 3.66
CA ASN A 323 18.35 13.11 4.20
C ASN A 323 19.48 13.17 3.16
N GLN A 324 19.16 13.13 1.86
CA GLN A 324 20.15 13.25 0.79
C GLN A 324 20.84 14.64 0.77
N ARG A 325 20.26 15.67 1.40
CA ARG A 325 20.82 17.04 1.41
C ARG A 325 21.74 17.38 2.58
N ALA A 326 21.67 16.69 3.71
CA ALA A 326 22.63 16.90 4.81
C ALA A 326 24.07 16.57 4.36
N VAL A 327 24.20 15.60 3.46
CA VAL A 327 25.47 15.15 2.86
C VAL A 327 25.96 16.08 1.74
N LEU A 328 25.06 16.80 1.04
CA LEU A 328 25.42 17.75 -0.01
C LEU A 328 25.81 19.13 0.56
N LEU A 329 25.20 19.55 1.68
CA LEU A 329 25.54 20.82 2.34
C LEU A 329 26.77 20.72 3.26
N SER A 330 27.12 19.53 3.75
CA SER A 330 28.36 19.29 4.50
C SER A 330 29.63 19.23 3.63
N LYS A 331 29.48 19.34 2.29
CA LYS A 331 30.58 19.31 1.30
C LYS A 331 30.96 20.69 0.74
N ARG A 332 30.59 21.80 1.40
CA ARG A 332 31.24 23.09 1.11
C ARG A 332 32.60 23.13 1.83
N PRO A 333 33.73 23.33 1.12
CA PRO A 333 35.00 23.61 1.78
C PRO A 333 34.89 24.93 2.55
N ARG A 334 35.29 24.94 3.83
CA ARG A 334 35.60 26.19 4.54
C ARG A 334 36.92 26.70 3.98
N GLY A 335 36.88 27.85 3.31
CA GLY A 335 38.10 28.53 2.86
C GLY A 335 38.01 29.07 1.44
N GLN A 336 37.13 30.04 1.20
CA GLN A 336 37.42 31.15 0.31
C GLN A 336 36.44 32.27 0.64
N VAL A 337 36.98 33.38 1.13
CA VAL A 337 36.26 34.61 1.47
C VAL A 337 36.47 35.58 0.32
N ASP A 338 35.35 36.18 -0.09
CA ASP A 338 35.11 37.39 -0.87
C ASP A 338 35.82 37.63 -2.22
N ALA A 339 35.03 37.76 -3.29
CA ALA A 339 34.70 39.08 -3.86
C ALA A 339 33.77 38.97 -5.10
N ILE A 340 33.10 40.09 -5.38
CA ILE A 340 32.45 40.49 -6.64
C ILE A 340 30.92 40.25 -6.74
N SER A 341 30.22 41.18 -6.09
CA SER A 341 29.14 42.06 -6.61
C SER A 341 28.24 41.61 -7.76
N VAL A 342 26.94 41.75 -7.49
CA VAL A 342 25.84 41.96 -8.43
C VAL A 342 26.14 43.11 -9.40
N VAL A 343 26.09 42.86 -10.72
CA VAL A 343 25.73 43.87 -11.72
C VAL A 343 24.85 43.25 -12.81
N SER A 344 23.74 43.92 -13.05
CA SER A 344 22.73 43.77 -14.10
C SER A 344 23.23 44.16 -15.50
N GLY A 345 22.76 43.48 -16.55
CA GLY A 345 22.79 43.96 -17.94
C GLY A 345 22.78 42.83 -18.97
N GLY A 346 21.76 42.77 -19.85
CA GLY A 346 21.79 41.95 -21.08
C GLY A 346 22.62 42.64 -22.19
N PRO A 347 22.47 42.33 -23.50
CA PRO A 347 21.84 41.18 -24.18
C PRO A 347 22.78 40.46 -25.19
N PHE A 348 22.27 39.41 -25.87
CA PHE A 348 22.70 38.86 -27.19
C PHE A 348 24.15 38.37 -27.42
N PHE A 349 24.32 37.09 -27.79
CA PHE A 349 24.94 36.61 -29.05
C PHE A 349 24.91 35.06 -29.12
N SER A 350 24.58 34.51 -30.28
CA SER A 350 24.65 33.08 -30.64
C SER A 350 26.06 32.70 -31.18
N PRO A 351 26.28 31.53 -31.84
CA PRO A 351 27.02 30.38 -31.30
C PRO A 351 28.33 30.05 -32.04
N ALA A 352 29.27 29.32 -31.43
CA ALA A 352 30.29 28.56 -32.16
C ALA A 352 30.99 27.49 -31.30
N GLU A 353 31.14 26.32 -31.93
CA GLU A 353 32.18 25.26 -31.88
C GLU A 353 33.40 25.51 -30.98
N GLY A 354 34.08 24.55 -30.34
CA GLY A 354 34.05 23.10 -30.32
C GLY A 354 35.23 22.59 -29.46
N ALA A 355 35.39 21.26 -29.38
CA ALA A 355 36.54 20.48 -28.90
C ALA A 355 36.44 19.77 -27.52
N GLY A 356 36.64 18.44 -27.59
CA GLY A 356 37.46 17.69 -26.64
C GLY A 356 36.75 16.95 -25.51
N GLY A 357 36.25 15.74 -25.77
CA GLY A 357 35.82 14.80 -24.74
C GLY A 357 36.39 13.40 -24.97
N THR A 358 37.44 13.05 -24.23
CA THR A 358 38.03 11.71 -24.14
C THR A 358 36.98 10.68 -23.68
N ARG A 359 36.77 9.61 -24.47
CA ARG A 359 35.96 8.45 -24.05
C ARG A 359 36.76 7.62 -23.06
N VAL A 360 36.27 7.50 -21.83
CA VAL A 360 36.72 6.47 -20.87
C VAL A 360 36.13 5.14 -21.35
N GLY A 361 36.98 4.20 -21.78
CA GLY A 361 36.57 2.85 -22.14
C GLY A 361 36.24 2.01 -20.91
N TYR A 362 35.14 1.27 -20.95
CA TYR A 362 34.80 0.26 -19.94
C TYR A 362 35.37 -1.10 -20.38
N PRO A 363 35.89 -1.94 -19.47
CA PRO A 363 36.27 -3.31 -19.81
C PRO A 363 35.03 -4.13 -20.21
N SER A 364 35.13 -4.90 -21.30
CA SER A 364 34.08 -5.78 -21.81
C SER A 364 33.94 -7.05 -20.97
N LEU A 365 32.71 -7.52 -20.77
CA LEU A 365 32.39 -8.80 -20.11
C LEU A 365 32.51 -9.96 -21.13
N PRO A 366 33.25 -11.05 -20.85
CA PRO A 366 33.43 -12.17 -21.77
C PRO A 366 32.25 -13.17 -21.68
N LEU A 367 31.09 -12.81 -22.25
CA LEU A 367 29.86 -13.62 -22.22
C LEU A 367 29.71 -14.52 -23.46
N ARG A 368 29.13 -15.72 -23.30
CA ARG A 368 28.89 -16.67 -24.40
C ARG A 368 27.71 -16.23 -25.29
N ALA A 369 27.90 -16.22 -26.61
CA ALA A 369 26.94 -15.68 -27.60
C ALA A 369 25.53 -16.33 -27.62
N GLN A 370 25.37 -17.56 -27.13
CA GLN A 370 24.08 -18.26 -27.10
C GLN A 370 23.10 -17.79 -26.02
N ALA A 371 23.52 -16.97 -25.05
CA ALA A 371 22.64 -16.46 -24.00
C ALA A 371 21.63 -15.39 -24.50
N ILE A 372 21.78 -14.92 -25.74
CA ILE A 372 21.03 -13.76 -26.27
C ILE A 372 20.54 -14.05 -27.69
N GLY A 373 19.50 -14.86 -27.82
CA GLY A 373 18.79 -15.03 -29.10
C GLY A 373 18.05 -13.75 -29.49
N THR A 374 18.49 -13.08 -30.55
CA THR A 374 17.81 -11.92 -31.15
C THR A 374 17.32 -12.25 -32.55
N ASP A 375 16.02 -12.02 -32.80
CA ASP A 375 15.53 -11.66 -34.13
C ASP A 375 14.57 -10.47 -33.94
N LEU A 376 14.93 -9.33 -34.53
CA LEU A 376 14.27 -8.05 -34.42
C LEU A 376 13.83 -7.60 -35.81
N SER A 377 12.64 -8.02 -36.23
CA SER A 377 11.91 -7.35 -37.31
C SER A 377 10.41 -7.32 -37.00
N GLY A 378 9.88 -6.11 -36.72
CA GLY A 378 8.45 -5.93 -36.48
C GLY A 378 8.13 -4.64 -35.73
N LYS A 379 7.86 -3.56 -36.47
CA LYS A 379 7.38 -2.27 -35.97
C LYS A 379 6.03 -2.43 -35.25
N GLY A 380 5.88 -1.82 -34.08
CA GLY A 380 4.57 -1.65 -33.44
C GLY A 380 4.65 -1.29 -31.96
N ALA A 381 4.38 -0.02 -31.64
CA ALA A 381 4.36 0.54 -30.30
C ALA A 381 3.29 -0.11 -29.40
N TYR A 382 3.71 -0.69 -28.26
CA TYR A 382 2.83 -1.05 -27.15
C TYR A 382 3.54 -0.86 -25.81
N CYS A 383 3.01 0.04 -24.97
CA CYS A 383 3.54 0.38 -23.66
C CYS A 383 2.61 -0.14 -22.56
N GLY A 384 3.16 -1.04 -21.73
CA GLY A 384 2.95 -1.06 -20.27
C GLY A 384 1.69 -1.70 -19.68
N GLU A 385 1.69 -3.02 -19.49
CA GLU A 385 1.63 -3.69 -18.16
C GLU A 385 1.42 -5.21 -18.33
N ARG A 386 2.48 -6.00 -18.05
CA ARG A 386 2.44 -7.33 -17.41
C ARG A 386 3.86 -7.85 -17.28
N LEU A 387 4.47 -7.62 -16.12
CA LEU A 387 5.68 -8.34 -15.69
C LEU A 387 5.34 -9.22 -14.49
N TYR A 388 4.30 -10.03 -14.68
CA TYR A 388 4.02 -11.29 -14.00
C TYR A 388 3.29 -12.12 -15.08
N LEU A 389 3.92 -13.23 -15.52
CA LEU A 389 3.66 -14.03 -16.73
C LEU A 389 4.26 -13.51 -18.06
N LYS A 390 5.56 -13.78 -18.23
CA LYS A 390 6.11 -14.17 -19.55
C LYS A 390 7.03 -15.40 -19.45
N VAL A 391 6.65 -16.35 -18.58
CA VAL A 391 7.20 -17.73 -18.52
C VAL A 391 6.09 -18.79 -18.52
N LEU A 392 4.80 -18.41 -18.65
CA LEU A 392 3.70 -19.37 -18.77
C LEU A 392 2.59 -18.83 -19.68
N CYS A 393 2.91 -18.62 -20.96
CA CYS A 393 1.91 -18.62 -22.03
C CYS A 393 2.60 -18.91 -23.38
N MET A 394 3.07 -20.14 -23.57
CA MET A 394 3.41 -20.69 -24.87
C MET A 394 2.98 -22.16 -24.97
N ARG A 395 1.79 -22.49 -24.45
CA ARG A 395 1.03 -23.69 -24.82
C ARG A 395 -0.45 -23.34 -24.87
N ALA A 396 -1.10 -23.77 -25.95
CA ALA A 396 -2.53 -23.64 -26.28
C ALA A 396 -2.97 -22.34 -26.97
N PHE A 397 -2.62 -22.21 -28.26
CA PHE A 397 -3.68 -22.02 -29.27
C PHE A 397 -3.69 -23.28 -30.14
N THR A 398 -4.72 -24.11 -29.93
CA THR A 398 -4.99 -25.28 -30.75
C THR A 398 -5.56 -24.83 -32.10
N CYS A 399 -4.85 -25.21 -33.16
CA CYS A 399 -5.36 -25.85 -34.37
C CYS A 399 -6.75 -25.40 -34.88
N SER A 400 -6.76 -24.72 -36.02
CA SER A 400 -7.76 -24.93 -37.07
C SER A 400 -7.18 -24.48 -38.42
N PHE A 401 -7.32 -25.37 -39.41
CA PHE A 401 -7.06 -25.23 -40.84
C PHE A 401 -5.63 -25.45 -41.39
N TRP A 402 -5.59 -26.43 -42.29
CA TRP A 402 -4.46 -27.08 -42.95
C TRP A 402 -3.77 -26.23 -44.02
N GLY A 403 -2.48 -26.49 -44.22
CA GLY A 403 -1.71 -26.05 -45.38
C GLY A 403 -0.21 -26.28 -45.20
N SER A 404 0.23 -27.47 -45.61
CA SER A 404 1.61 -27.96 -45.83
C SER A 404 2.75 -26.93 -45.87
N LEU A 405 3.83 -27.13 -45.08
CA LEU A 405 5.20 -27.39 -45.56
C LEU A 405 6.24 -27.34 -44.41
N ALA A 406 7.13 -28.34 -44.44
CA ALA A 406 8.52 -28.36 -43.96
C ALA A 406 8.84 -28.14 -42.46
N LEU A 407 9.13 -29.26 -41.80
CA LEU A 407 10.03 -29.37 -40.64
C LEU A 407 11.40 -28.75 -40.97
N VAL A 408 11.78 -27.69 -40.24
CA VAL A 408 13.19 -27.34 -40.02
C VAL A 408 13.48 -27.59 -38.55
N SER A 409 14.21 -28.68 -38.30
CA SER A 409 14.84 -29.00 -37.02
C SER A 409 15.89 -27.92 -36.71
N CYS A 410 15.60 -27.01 -35.78
CA CYS A 410 16.61 -26.17 -35.16
C CYS A 410 17.05 -26.84 -33.84
N GLY A 411 18.37 -27.07 -33.72
CA GLY A 411 18.98 -28.01 -32.78
C GLY A 411 18.66 -27.78 -31.30
N ALA A 412 18.47 -28.88 -30.58
CA ALA A 412 18.49 -28.93 -29.13
C ALA A 412 19.89 -28.57 -28.60
N CYS A 413 20.01 -27.52 -27.79
CA CYS A 413 21.23 -27.24 -27.05
C CYS A 413 21.33 -28.17 -25.82
N VAL A 414 22.53 -28.70 -25.64
CA VAL A 414 22.97 -29.67 -24.64
C VAL A 414 22.88 -29.07 -23.22
N VAL A 415 22.25 -29.80 -22.29
CA VAL A 415 22.34 -29.51 -20.84
C VAL A 415 23.78 -29.76 -20.42
N GLN A 416 24.56 -28.71 -20.17
CA GLN A 416 25.87 -28.85 -19.54
C GLN A 416 25.68 -29.30 -18.08
N SER A 417 26.30 -30.41 -17.69
CA SER A 417 26.28 -30.85 -16.30
C SER A 417 26.94 -29.79 -15.41
N PRO A 418 26.38 -29.42 -14.25
CA PRO A 418 26.97 -28.37 -13.43
C PRO A 418 28.42 -28.70 -13.01
N PRO A 419 29.33 -27.71 -13.01
CA PRO A 419 30.74 -27.91 -12.69
C PRO A 419 30.95 -28.32 -11.23
N SER A 420 32.13 -28.84 -10.90
CA SER A 420 32.43 -29.38 -9.56
C SER A 420 32.30 -28.32 -8.45
N TRP A 421 32.75 -27.08 -8.72
CA TRP A 421 32.62 -25.96 -7.78
C TRP A 421 31.15 -25.59 -7.50
N TRP A 422 30.28 -25.72 -8.50
CA TRP A 422 28.84 -25.46 -8.35
C TRP A 422 28.20 -26.48 -7.41
N LYS A 423 28.54 -27.76 -7.61
CA LYS A 423 28.07 -28.90 -6.80
C LYS A 423 28.58 -28.83 -5.36
N ALA A 424 29.75 -28.25 -5.13
CA ALA A 424 30.30 -28.05 -3.79
C ALA A 424 29.53 -27.00 -2.97
N GLY A 425 28.88 -26.04 -3.63
CA GLY A 425 27.99 -25.08 -2.96
C GLY A 425 26.60 -25.66 -2.69
N HIS A 426 25.84 -25.01 -1.80
CA HIS A 426 24.46 -25.39 -1.51
C HIS A 426 23.48 -24.21 -1.66
N PRO A 427 22.23 -24.44 -2.09
CA PRO A 427 21.21 -23.40 -2.14
C PRO A 427 20.92 -22.79 -0.77
N ARG A 428 20.65 -21.49 -0.74
CA ARG A 428 20.26 -20.79 0.49
C ARG A 428 18.81 -21.09 0.84
N ARG A 429 18.56 -21.39 2.12
CA ARG A 429 17.18 -21.54 2.65
C ARG A 429 16.42 -20.22 2.70
N ARG A 430 17.14 -19.09 2.82
CA ARG A 430 16.59 -17.73 2.84
C ARG A 430 17.60 -16.77 2.20
N PRO A 431 17.18 -15.87 1.30
CA PRO A 431 18.06 -14.81 0.82
C PRO A 431 18.36 -13.82 1.95
N GLY A 432 19.55 -13.22 1.95
CA GLY A 432 19.93 -12.20 2.93
C GLY A 432 19.00 -10.98 2.90
N SER A 433 18.62 -10.54 1.69
CA SER A 433 17.67 -9.45 1.45
C SER A 433 16.63 -9.86 0.40
N LEU A 434 15.35 -9.75 0.75
CA LEU A 434 14.25 -10.05 -0.18
C LEU A 434 14.23 -9.09 -1.38
N ALA A 435 14.65 -7.84 -1.19
CA ALA A 435 14.69 -6.85 -2.27
C ALA A 435 15.83 -7.13 -3.27
N GLU A 436 16.97 -7.61 -2.79
CA GLU A 436 18.11 -7.99 -3.63
C GLU A 436 17.79 -9.27 -4.40
N ALA A 437 17.18 -10.25 -3.73
CA ALA A 437 16.73 -11.48 -4.37
C ALA A 437 15.66 -11.21 -5.45
N GLU A 438 14.70 -10.31 -5.20
CA GLU A 438 13.71 -9.90 -6.21
C GLU A 438 14.41 -9.28 -7.42
N LEU A 439 15.34 -8.35 -7.22
CA LEU A 439 16.08 -7.72 -8.32
C LEU A 439 16.92 -8.71 -9.13
N LEU A 440 17.72 -9.53 -8.45
CA LEU A 440 18.65 -10.46 -9.08
C LEU A 440 17.95 -11.68 -9.70
N SER A 441 16.72 -12.01 -9.27
CA SER A 441 15.92 -13.08 -9.88
C SER A 441 15.65 -12.83 -11.37
N HIS A 442 15.57 -11.58 -11.81
CA HIS A 442 15.44 -11.25 -13.22
C HIS A 442 16.71 -11.57 -14.02
N LEU A 443 17.89 -11.38 -13.43
CA LEU A 443 19.16 -11.77 -14.05
C LEU A 443 19.33 -13.27 -14.06
N ALA A 444 18.90 -13.96 -13.00
CA ALA A 444 18.92 -15.41 -12.91
C ALA A 444 18.20 -16.06 -14.12
N VAL A 445 17.00 -15.58 -14.44
CA VAL A 445 16.23 -16.07 -15.59
C VAL A 445 16.92 -15.81 -16.92
N LEU A 446 17.64 -14.69 -17.06
CA LEU A 446 18.32 -14.34 -18.31
C LEU A 446 19.63 -15.10 -18.50
N LEU A 447 20.39 -15.28 -17.42
CA LEU A 447 21.73 -15.84 -17.47
C LEU A 447 21.71 -17.37 -17.45
N LEU A 448 20.70 -17.99 -16.82
CA LEU A 448 20.59 -19.45 -16.72
C LEU A 448 19.12 -19.89 -16.67
N PRO A 449 18.36 -19.78 -17.78
CA PRO A 449 16.90 -19.96 -17.81
C PRO A 449 16.42 -21.37 -17.42
N GLU A 450 17.26 -22.38 -17.63
CA GLU A 450 16.93 -23.79 -17.36
C GLU A 450 17.10 -24.17 -15.89
N GLU A 451 17.81 -23.36 -15.10
CA GLU A 451 18.07 -23.63 -13.70
C GLU A 451 17.05 -22.88 -12.82
N PRO A 452 16.44 -23.52 -11.81
CA PRO A 452 15.51 -22.84 -10.90
C PRO A 452 16.19 -21.63 -10.24
N ILE A 453 15.54 -20.47 -10.27
CA ILE A 453 16.08 -19.21 -9.70
C ILE A 453 16.69 -19.40 -8.31
N ALA A 454 16.05 -20.21 -7.46
CA ALA A 454 16.51 -20.47 -6.09
C ALA A 454 17.87 -21.18 -6.02
N GLU A 455 18.22 -21.99 -7.03
CA GLU A 455 19.50 -22.70 -7.10
C GLU A 455 20.68 -21.78 -7.40
N LEU A 456 20.45 -20.55 -7.89
CA LEU A 456 21.49 -19.55 -8.18
C LEU A 456 21.89 -18.72 -6.95
N PHE A 457 21.11 -18.78 -5.86
CA PHE A 457 21.44 -18.15 -4.60
C PHE A 457 22.14 -19.16 -3.68
N ARG A 458 23.44 -19.40 -3.87
CA ARG A 458 24.21 -20.44 -3.17
C ARG A 458 25.19 -19.88 -2.14
N ASP A 459 25.51 -20.72 -1.15
CA ASP A 459 26.68 -20.57 -0.29
C ASP A 459 27.74 -21.60 -0.69
N PHE A 460 29.02 -21.20 -0.70
CA PHE A 460 30.15 -22.04 -1.07
C PHE A 460 31.09 -22.24 0.13
N PRO A 461 31.58 -23.47 0.38
CA PRO A 461 32.54 -23.71 1.45
C PRO A 461 33.90 -23.08 1.11
N VAL A 462 34.53 -22.46 2.11
CA VAL A 462 35.89 -21.90 1.99
C VAL A 462 36.68 -22.19 3.26
N GLU A 463 37.98 -22.45 3.12
CA GLU A 463 38.87 -22.55 4.27
C GLU A 463 38.94 -21.21 5.01
N LYS A 464 39.09 -21.24 6.34
CA LYS A 464 39.27 -20.01 7.13
C LYS A 464 40.59 -19.34 6.76
N GLN A 465 40.55 -18.42 5.80
CA GLN A 465 41.68 -17.57 5.46
C GLN A 465 41.81 -16.42 6.47
N GLU A 466 43.04 -15.91 6.65
CA GLU A 466 43.27 -14.70 7.44
C GLU A 466 42.47 -13.52 6.85
N GLY A 467 41.48 -13.05 7.61
CA GLY A 467 40.67 -11.87 7.25
C GLY A 467 39.25 -12.14 6.74
N TRP A 468 38.92 -13.38 6.34
CA TRP A 468 37.54 -13.81 6.02
C TRP A 468 37.01 -14.67 7.17
N GLY A 469 36.38 -14.05 8.16
CA GLY A 469 35.99 -14.69 9.43
C GLY A 469 34.87 -15.74 9.35
N SER A 470 34.60 -16.33 8.18
CA SER A 470 33.54 -17.32 7.94
C SER A 470 34.09 -18.51 7.14
N ASN A 471 33.52 -19.71 7.36
CA ASN A 471 33.82 -20.92 6.59
C ASN A 471 33.00 -21.02 5.29
N THR A 472 32.23 -19.98 4.99
CA THR A 472 31.34 -19.93 3.83
C THR A 472 31.44 -18.59 3.12
N LEU A 473 31.38 -18.63 1.80
CA LEU A 473 31.22 -17.50 0.90
C LEU A 473 29.80 -17.47 0.34
N SER A 474 29.15 -16.31 0.44
CA SER A 474 27.75 -16.13 0.03
C SER A 474 27.66 -15.01 -1.01
N PRO A 475 27.91 -15.29 -2.31
CA PRO A 475 27.64 -14.31 -3.36
C PRO A 475 26.13 -13.99 -3.45
N ASP A 476 25.77 -12.82 -3.99
CA ASP A 476 24.35 -12.49 -4.13
C ASP A 476 23.68 -13.33 -5.21
N LEU A 477 24.39 -13.60 -6.31
CA LEU A 477 24.04 -14.59 -7.33
C LEU A 477 25.30 -15.28 -7.85
N ALA A 478 25.24 -16.59 -8.10
CA ALA A 478 26.28 -17.33 -8.79
C ALA A 478 25.72 -17.98 -10.06
N VAL A 479 26.49 -17.97 -11.14
CA VAL A 479 26.11 -18.55 -12.43
C VAL A 479 27.27 -19.31 -13.03
N TYR A 480 27.02 -20.54 -13.52
CA TYR A 480 27.95 -21.33 -14.33
C TYR A 480 27.57 -21.24 -15.81
N GLY A 481 28.54 -21.44 -16.71
CA GLY A 481 28.29 -21.48 -18.16
C GLY A 481 27.95 -20.12 -18.81
N ALA A 482 27.94 -19.02 -18.05
CA ALA A 482 27.67 -17.69 -18.58
C ALA A 482 28.88 -17.04 -19.28
N LEU A 483 30.09 -17.41 -18.86
CA LEU A 483 31.35 -16.88 -19.39
C LEU A 483 31.87 -17.74 -20.55
N GLU A 484 32.77 -17.19 -21.37
CA GLU A 484 33.43 -17.92 -22.47
C GLU A 484 34.19 -19.17 -21.97
N THR A 485 34.81 -19.08 -20.79
CA THR A 485 35.47 -20.21 -20.12
C THR A 485 34.41 -21.09 -19.45
N GLU A 486 34.23 -22.33 -19.92
CA GLU A 486 33.10 -23.19 -19.51
C GLU A 486 33.05 -23.50 -18.01
N GLU A 487 34.21 -23.65 -17.36
CA GLU A 487 34.31 -23.94 -15.92
C GLU A 487 34.27 -22.68 -15.04
N ALA A 488 34.32 -21.47 -15.62
CA ALA A 488 34.42 -20.24 -14.86
C ALA A 488 33.09 -19.82 -14.21
N ALA A 489 33.18 -19.21 -13.03
CA ALA A 489 32.05 -18.69 -12.29
C ALA A 489 31.81 -17.21 -12.61
N LEU A 490 30.56 -16.83 -12.87
CA LEU A 490 30.12 -15.45 -12.82
C LEU A 490 29.43 -15.20 -11.47
N PHE A 491 30.02 -14.33 -10.67
CA PHE A 491 29.45 -13.87 -9.40
C PHE A 491 28.87 -12.48 -9.55
N LEU A 492 27.61 -12.29 -9.16
CA LEU A 492 26.98 -10.97 -9.10
C LEU A 492 26.86 -10.52 -7.64
N GLU A 493 27.26 -9.28 -7.41
CA GLU A 493 27.18 -8.60 -6.11
C GLU A 493 26.38 -7.31 -6.28
N TYR A 494 25.34 -7.11 -5.49
CA TYR A 494 24.51 -5.91 -5.55
C TYR A 494 24.81 -4.97 -4.38
N ASP A 495 25.53 -3.88 -4.67
CA ASP A 495 25.95 -2.90 -3.68
C ASP A 495 24.92 -1.77 -3.52
N GLY A 496 23.66 -2.16 -3.28
CA GLY A 496 22.52 -1.25 -3.17
C GLY A 496 22.51 -0.38 -1.91
N TYR A 497 23.24 -0.80 -0.88
CA TYR A 497 23.14 -0.23 0.45
C TYR A 497 24.24 0.80 0.73
N TYR A 498 23.90 1.90 1.39
CA TYR A 498 24.83 3.00 1.66
C TYR A 498 26.10 2.57 2.41
N ARG A 499 26.05 1.46 3.17
CA ARG A 499 27.21 0.93 3.90
C ARG A 499 28.35 0.53 2.96
N HIS A 500 28.06 0.05 1.75
CA HIS A 500 29.07 -0.28 0.74
C HIS A 500 29.85 0.96 0.26
N LEU A 501 29.30 2.17 0.44
CA LEU A 501 29.99 3.42 0.09
C LEU A 501 30.96 3.90 1.19
N THR A 502 30.92 3.33 2.39
CA THR A 502 31.85 3.67 3.49
C THR A 502 33.23 3.04 3.26
N PRO A 503 34.33 3.60 3.79
CA PRO A 503 35.66 2.99 3.68
C PRO A 503 35.71 1.54 4.19
N ALA A 504 35.02 1.26 5.31
CA ALA A 504 34.90 -0.09 5.87
C ALA A 504 34.13 -1.03 4.95
N GLY A 505 33.02 -0.57 4.36
CA GLY A 505 32.25 -1.35 3.39
C GLY A 505 33.02 -1.64 2.12
N LYS A 506 33.72 -0.65 1.55
CA LYS A 506 34.63 -0.85 0.40
C LYS A 506 35.72 -1.87 0.70
N THR A 507 36.32 -1.78 1.88
CA THR A 507 37.35 -2.73 2.31
C THR A 507 36.80 -4.15 2.46
N ALA A 508 35.62 -4.30 3.06
CA ALA A 508 34.96 -5.61 3.20
C ALA A 508 34.59 -6.21 1.83
N ASP A 509 34.12 -5.37 0.92
CA ASP A 509 33.75 -5.75 -0.44
C ASP A 509 34.94 -6.17 -1.30
N SER A 510 36.05 -5.43 -1.22
CA SER A 510 37.31 -5.81 -1.87
C SER A 510 37.83 -7.15 -1.36
N ARG A 511 37.75 -7.39 -0.03
CA ARG A 511 38.10 -8.70 0.54
C ARG A 511 37.19 -9.81 0.01
N LYS A 512 35.86 -9.60 0.02
CA LYS A 512 34.90 -10.58 -0.51
C LYS A 512 35.19 -10.92 -1.97
N THR A 513 35.46 -9.90 -2.80
CA THR A 513 35.83 -10.09 -4.20
C THR A 513 37.10 -10.93 -4.34
N ALA A 514 38.15 -10.61 -3.58
CA ALA A 514 39.41 -11.35 -3.64
C ALA A 514 39.21 -12.83 -3.29
N VAL A 515 38.51 -13.14 -2.20
CA VAL A 515 38.25 -14.53 -1.79
C VAL A 515 37.36 -15.26 -2.80
N LEU A 516 36.37 -14.59 -3.41
CA LEU A 516 35.54 -15.17 -4.48
C LEU A 516 36.39 -15.59 -5.69
N LEU A 517 37.30 -14.72 -6.13
CA LEU A 517 38.17 -15.00 -7.26
C LEU A 517 39.20 -16.09 -6.92
N ASP A 518 39.87 -16.00 -5.78
CA ASP A 518 40.88 -16.98 -5.33
C ASP A 518 40.30 -18.38 -5.12
N SER A 519 39.02 -18.48 -4.73
CA SER A 519 38.33 -19.75 -4.46
C SER A 519 37.60 -20.32 -5.68
N SER A 520 37.75 -19.71 -6.86
CA SER A 520 37.00 -20.09 -8.07
C SER A 520 37.93 -20.44 -9.24
N PRO A 521 37.43 -21.19 -10.26
CA PRO A 521 38.26 -21.57 -11.41
C PRO A 521 38.82 -20.37 -12.16
N ALA A 522 39.96 -20.56 -12.83
CA ALA A 522 40.58 -19.52 -13.64
C ALA A 522 39.60 -18.98 -14.71
N GLY A 523 39.58 -17.66 -14.87
CA GLY A 523 38.63 -16.97 -15.75
C GLY A 523 37.30 -16.59 -15.10
N SER A 524 37.11 -16.90 -13.81
CA SER A 524 35.94 -16.43 -13.05
C SER A 524 35.92 -14.91 -12.92
N TYR A 525 34.72 -14.35 -12.79
CA TYR A 525 34.49 -12.92 -12.86
C TYR A 525 33.48 -12.47 -11.80
N VAL A 526 33.80 -11.40 -11.08
CA VAL A 526 32.91 -10.75 -10.13
C VAL A 526 32.38 -9.46 -10.75
N LEU A 527 31.07 -9.37 -10.92
CA LEU A 527 30.39 -8.18 -11.41
C LEU A 527 29.66 -7.49 -10.27
N ARG A 528 30.12 -6.28 -9.91
CA ARG A 528 29.49 -5.44 -8.89
C ARG A 528 28.50 -4.48 -9.52
N ILE A 529 27.23 -4.59 -9.13
CA ILE A 529 26.13 -3.72 -9.54
C ILE A 529 25.96 -2.63 -8.49
N VAL A 530 26.31 -1.39 -8.82
CA VAL A 530 26.41 -0.27 -7.87
C VAL A 530 25.51 0.90 -8.30
N HIS A 531 25.11 1.78 -7.37
CA HIS A 531 24.34 3.00 -7.72
C HIS A 531 25.18 4.25 -7.95
N ALA A 532 26.47 4.16 -7.65
CA ALA A 532 27.43 5.24 -7.86
C ALA A 532 28.83 4.62 -7.95
N HIS A 533 29.67 5.17 -8.84
CA HIS A 533 31.06 4.72 -8.99
C HIS A 533 31.77 4.66 -7.65
N ARG A 534 32.31 3.48 -7.31
CA ARG A 534 32.99 3.27 -6.04
C ARG A 534 34.49 3.55 -6.12
N ARG A 535 35.00 3.76 -7.35
CA ARG A 535 36.44 3.91 -7.67
C ARG A 535 37.26 2.74 -7.10
N LEU A 536 36.73 1.53 -7.22
CA LEU A 536 37.51 0.31 -6.98
C LEU A 536 38.50 0.16 -8.13
N GLU A 537 39.74 -0.22 -7.85
CA GLU A 537 40.68 -0.59 -8.90
C GLU A 537 40.15 -1.85 -9.59
N LEU A 538 39.73 -1.72 -10.85
CA LEU A 538 39.24 -2.84 -11.65
C LEU A 538 40.45 -3.68 -12.06
N SER A 539 40.70 -4.75 -11.31
CA SER A 539 41.69 -5.77 -11.68
C SER A 539 41.12 -6.73 -12.73
N CYS A 540 41.98 -7.57 -13.31
CA CYS A 540 41.51 -8.74 -14.06
C CYS A 540 40.55 -9.56 -13.17
N GLY A 541 39.36 -9.88 -13.67
CA GLY A 541 38.31 -10.61 -12.92
C GLY A 541 37.32 -9.77 -12.10
N LEU A 542 37.42 -8.44 -12.07
CA LEU A 542 36.44 -7.56 -11.40
C LEU A 542 35.87 -6.51 -12.36
N GLY A 543 34.54 -6.47 -12.45
CA GLY A 543 33.79 -5.45 -13.16
C GLY A 543 32.90 -4.63 -12.23
N GLU A 544 32.74 -3.34 -12.54
CA GLU A 544 31.76 -2.48 -11.89
C GLU A 544 30.77 -1.98 -12.95
N VAL A 545 29.49 -2.20 -12.68
CA VAL A 545 28.39 -1.64 -13.47
C VAL A 545 27.61 -0.67 -12.59
N VAL A 546 27.61 0.60 -12.99
CA VAL A 546 26.78 1.61 -12.35
C VAL A 546 25.38 1.54 -12.95
N VAL A 547 24.42 1.08 -12.14
CA VAL A 547 23.00 1.18 -12.45
C VAL A 547 22.45 2.43 -11.79
N ASP A 548 21.81 3.29 -12.57
CA ASP A 548 21.09 4.42 -11.98
C ASP A 548 19.97 3.90 -11.04
N PRO A 549 19.73 4.55 -9.90
CA PRO A 549 18.52 4.30 -9.13
C PRO A 549 17.33 4.58 -10.06
N TRP A 550 16.55 3.53 -10.35
CA TRP A 550 15.53 3.57 -11.38
C TRP A 550 14.58 4.77 -11.21
N LYS A 551 14.59 5.67 -12.18
CA LYS A 551 13.67 6.80 -12.30
C LYS A 551 12.66 6.49 -13.41
N PRO A 552 11.36 6.76 -13.22
CA PRO A 552 10.38 6.60 -14.29
C PRO A 552 10.78 7.43 -15.52
N GLY A 553 10.94 6.77 -16.67
CA GLY A 553 11.41 7.38 -17.93
C GLY A 553 12.84 6.99 -18.32
N HIS A 554 13.61 6.35 -17.44
CA HIS A 554 14.84 5.67 -17.85
C HIS A 554 14.48 4.35 -18.54
N ASP A 555 15.12 4.05 -19.67
CA ASP A 555 15.18 2.68 -20.17
C ASP A 555 15.67 1.76 -19.04
N PRO A 556 15.21 0.50 -18.94
CA PRO A 556 15.61 -0.39 -17.86
C PRO A 556 17.15 -0.42 -17.76
N SER A 557 17.70 0.15 -16.68
CA SER A 557 19.13 0.44 -16.57
C SER A 557 19.96 -0.83 -16.52
N LEU A 558 19.40 -1.92 -16.01
CA LEU A 558 20.05 -3.23 -15.99
C LEU A 558 20.15 -3.83 -17.40
N VAL A 559 19.08 -3.72 -18.19
CA VAL A 559 19.04 -4.17 -19.59
C VAL A 559 19.96 -3.30 -20.43
N LYS A 560 19.95 -1.97 -20.24
CA LYS A 560 20.86 -1.04 -20.91
C LYS A 560 22.32 -1.24 -20.50
N ALA A 561 22.61 -1.53 -19.22
CA ALA A 561 23.96 -1.81 -18.76
C ALA A 561 24.48 -3.15 -19.27
N LEU A 562 23.63 -4.19 -19.29
CA LEU A 562 23.89 -5.44 -20.01
C LEU A 562 24.17 -5.14 -21.48
N PHE A 563 23.27 -4.45 -22.18
CA PHE A 563 23.45 -4.13 -23.60
C PHE A 563 24.69 -3.29 -23.87
N MET A 564 25.02 -2.29 -23.07
CA MET A 564 26.22 -1.45 -23.26
C MET A 564 27.51 -2.24 -23.03
N SER A 565 27.50 -3.18 -22.09
CA SER A 565 28.61 -4.12 -21.92
C SER A 565 28.71 -5.15 -23.04
N LEU A 566 27.59 -5.49 -23.68
CA LEU A 566 27.49 -6.45 -24.79
C LEU A 566 27.72 -5.83 -26.17
N SER A 567 27.53 -4.52 -26.30
CA SER A 567 27.67 -3.76 -27.57
C SER A 567 29.09 -3.19 -27.77
N SER A 568 30.03 -3.57 -26.89
CA SER A 568 31.44 -3.18 -26.97
C SER A 568 32.31 -4.30 -27.59
N CYS A 569 31.69 -5.28 -28.26
CA CYS A 569 32.34 -6.28 -29.11
C CYS A 569 32.29 -5.85 -30.58
#